data_AF-A0A942NN75-F1
#
_entry.id   AF-A0A942NN75-F1
#
_cell.length_a   1.000
_cell.length_b   1.000
_cell.length_c   1.000
_cell.angle_alpha   90.00
_cell.angle_beta   90.00
_cell.angle_gamma   90.00
#
_symmetry.space_group_name_H-M   'P 1'
#
loop_
_entity.id
_entity.type
_entity.pdbx_description
1 polymer ?
#
loop_
_entity_poly.entity_id
_entity_poly.type
_entity_poly.pdbx_seq_one_letter_code
_entity_poly.pdbx_strand_id
1 'polypeptide(L)'
;MKNCILMIFFGSLLMVSQLNGQTNASSDVDNAALGLGFGLDYGGMGVNISAYPMKDFGVFIGVGYALAGVGVNGGAKLRFAVNRPSPKVTPYLLAMYGYNAAIVVTNKTSLNKLFYGFSAGAGIDIRPRKHPAGYWSLGVIVPFRSSKVDAYFDDLKYNHGVEFQNELFPVAFSVGYKFKIK
;
A
#
# COMPACT_ATOMS: atom_id res chain seq x y z
N MET A 1 43.26 -29.24 1.14
CA MET A 1 42.25 -29.32 0.06
C MET A 1 41.05 -30.10 0.55
N LYS A 2 39.84 -29.61 0.23
CA LYS A 2 38.50 -30.22 0.40
C LYS A 2 37.83 -30.13 1.79
N ASN A 3 37.12 -29.01 1.96
CA ASN A 3 35.71 -28.84 2.37
C ASN A 3 35.09 -29.87 3.34
N CYS A 4 34.49 -29.37 4.42
CA CYS A 4 33.07 -29.67 4.64
C CYS A 4 32.40 -28.60 5.53
N ILE A 5 31.47 -27.89 4.90
CA ILE A 5 30.52 -26.94 5.46
C ILE A 5 29.49 -27.73 6.26
N LEU A 6 29.29 -27.41 7.54
CA LEU A 6 28.13 -27.92 8.29
C LEU A 6 27.16 -26.76 8.52
N MET A 7 26.14 -26.72 7.66
CA MET A 7 24.96 -25.86 7.77
C MET A 7 24.16 -26.22 9.03
N ILE A 8 23.91 -25.22 9.86
CA ILE A 8 22.95 -25.28 10.96
C ILE A 8 21.54 -25.16 10.34
N PHE A 9 20.77 -26.23 10.41
CA PHE A 9 19.36 -26.28 10.04
C PHE A 9 18.53 -25.53 11.08
N PHE A 10 18.03 -24.34 10.74
CA PHE A 10 17.06 -23.59 11.54
C PHE A 10 15.64 -24.08 11.17
N GLY A 11 15.19 -25.15 11.82
CA GLY A 11 13.82 -25.65 11.71
C GLY A 11 12.95 -25.14 12.86
N SER A 12 12.39 -23.94 12.74
CA SER A 12 11.37 -23.44 13.67
C SER A 12 9.98 -23.50 13.02
N LEU A 13 9.34 -24.64 13.21
CA LEU A 13 7.94 -24.84 13.63
C LEU A 13 6.92 -23.77 13.19
N LEU A 14 6.28 -23.98 12.04
CA LEU A 14 4.98 -23.37 11.73
C LEU A 14 3.88 -24.28 12.28
N MET A 15 3.31 -23.92 13.42
CA MET A 15 2.04 -24.47 13.91
C MET A 15 0.92 -23.98 12.99
N VAL A 16 0.45 -24.84 12.09
CA VAL A 16 -0.76 -24.61 11.30
C VAL A 16 -1.95 -25.02 12.16
N SER A 17 -2.65 -24.05 12.74
CA SER A 17 -3.97 -24.28 13.30
C SER A 17 -4.99 -24.41 12.17
N GLN A 18 -5.54 -25.60 11.97
CA GLN A 18 -6.64 -25.83 11.03
C GLN A 18 -7.98 -25.51 11.70
N LEU A 19 -8.60 -24.39 11.31
CA LEU A 19 -9.97 -24.05 11.63
C LEU A 19 -10.89 -24.56 10.51
N ASN A 20 -11.78 -25.51 10.84
CA ASN A 20 -12.83 -25.96 9.93
C ASN A 20 -14.03 -25.01 10.03
N GLY A 21 -14.42 -24.38 8.92
CA GLY A 21 -15.60 -23.52 8.80
C GLY A 21 -16.58 -24.05 7.74
N GLN A 22 -17.87 -24.10 8.09
CA GLN A 22 -18.98 -24.53 7.22
C GLN A 22 -19.15 -23.60 6.00
N THR A 23 -19.38 -24.20 4.82
CA THR A 23 -19.71 -23.53 3.57
C THR A 23 -21.15 -23.03 3.56
N ASN A 24 -21.33 -21.72 3.70
CA ASN A 24 -22.58 -21.05 3.33
C ASN A 24 -22.32 -20.15 2.12
N ALA A 25 -23.09 -20.42 1.05
CA ALA A 25 -23.33 -19.62 -0.16
C ALA A 25 -22.13 -18.85 -0.74
N SER A 26 -21.75 -19.19 -1.97
CA SER A 26 -20.81 -18.46 -2.85
C SER A 26 -20.98 -16.95 -2.78
N SER A 27 -20.34 -16.31 -1.80
CA SER A 27 -20.17 -14.86 -1.81
C SER A 27 -19.01 -14.58 -2.72
N ASP A 28 -19.24 -13.78 -3.76
CA ASP A 28 -18.25 -13.18 -4.67
C ASP A 28 -17.29 -12.28 -3.86
N VAL A 29 -16.51 -12.92 -3.00
CA VAL A 29 -15.47 -12.35 -2.17
C VAL A 29 -14.19 -12.52 -2.95
N ASP A 30 -13.63 -11.40 -3.37
CA ASP A 30 -12.34 -11.38 -4.05
C ASP A 30 -11.28 -11.88 -3.06
N ASN A 31 -10.81 -13.11 -3.26
CA ASN A 31 -9.74 -13.69 -2.46
C ASN A 31 -8.42 -12.95 -2.69
N ALA A 32 -8.21 -12.47 -3.92
CA ALA A 32 -7.08 -11.64 -4.30
C ALA A 32 -7.50 -10.60 -5.34
N ALA A 33 -6.73 -9.51 -5.41
CA ALA A 33 -6.90 -8.50 -6.44
C ALA A 33 -5.57 -7.86 -6.85
N LEU A 34 -5.45 -7.55 -8.13
CA LEU A 34 -4.37 -6.78 -8.73
C LEU A 34 -4.88 -5.38 -9.07
N GLY A 35 -4.25 -4.36 -8.53
CA GLY A 35 -4.60 -2.96 -8.72
C GLY A 35 -3.56 -2.23 -9.55
N LEU A 36 -4.02 -1.34 -10.42
CA LEU A 36 -3.21 -0.31 -11.06
C LEU A 36 -3.70 1.05 -10.60
N GLY A 37 -2.79 1.94 -10.21
CA GLY A 37 -3.22 3.21 -9.64
C GLY A 37 -2.10 4.15 -9.23
N PHE A 38 -2.53 5.20 -8.55
CA PHE A 38 -1.74 6.28 -8.00
C PHE A 38 -1.99 6.34 -6.51
N GLY A 39 -0.93 6.45 -5.71
CA GLY A 39 -1.03 6.63 -4.27
C GLY A 39 0.04 5.87 -3.51
N LEU A 40 0.14 6.15 -2.21
CA LEU A 40 1.10 5.50 -1.32
C LEU A 40 0.90 3.97 -1.30
N ASP A 41 -0.35 3.50 -1.31
CA ASP A 41 -0.68 2.07 -1.37
C ASP A 41 -0.35 1.42 -2.73
N TYR A 42 -0.03 2.18 -3.77
CA TYR A 42 0.41 1.70 -5.09
C TYR A 42 1.91 1.88 -5.33
N GLY A 43 2.70 2.31 -4.32
CA GLY A 43 4.11 2.59 -4.55
C GLY A 43 4.36 3.91 -5.31
N GLY A 44 3.36 4.78 -5.45
CA GLY A 44 3.37 5.95 -6.31
C GLY A 44 2.47 5.71 -7.51
N MET A 45 3.00 5.84 -8.71
CA MET A 45 2.38 5.33 -9.93
C MET A 45 2.75 3.86 -10.08
N GLY A 46 1.81 2.94 -9.86
CA GLY A 46 2.20 1.55 -9.80
C GLY A 46 1.09 0.54 -9.58
N VAL A 47 1.50 -0.56 -8.99
CA VAL A 47 0.71 -1.78 -8.83
C VAL A 47 0.44 -2.01 -7.35
N ASN A 48 -0.77 -2.43 -7.01
CA ASN A 48 -1.13 -2.91 -5.68
C ASN A 48 -1.62 -4.36 -5.77
N ILE A 49 -0.94 -5.29 -5.13
CA ILE A 49 -1.42 -6.68 -5.01
C ILE A 49 -2.03 -6.83 -3.63
N SER A 50 -3.25 -7.34 -3.55
CA SER A 50 -3.97 -7.53 -2.29
C SER A 50 -4.56 -8.92 -2.18
N ALA A 51 -4.58 -9.45 -0.96
CA ALA A 51 -5.23 -10.72 -0.61
C ALA A 51 -6.18 -10.50 0.58
N TYR A 52 -7.34 -11.15 0.54
CA TYR A 52 -8.40 -11.02 1.55
C TYR A 52 -8.64 -12.38 2.22
N PRO A 53 -7.83 -12.73 3.25
CA PRO A 53 -8.05 -13.96 4.00
C PRO A 53 -9.41 -13.97 4.74
N MET A 54 -9.99 -12.80 4.99
CA MET A 54 -11.34 -12.62 5.54
C MET A 54 -12.10 -11.59 4.70
N LYS A 55 -13.44 -11.62 4.72
CA LYS A 55 -14.26 -10.74 3.88
C LYS A 55 -14.05 -9.25 4.19
N ASP A 56 -13.76 -8.96 5.45
CA ASP A 56 -13.50 -7.65 6.03
C ASP A 56 -12.01 -7.32 6.13
N PHE A 57 -11.12 -8.30 6.26
CA PHE A 57 -9.68 -8.06 6.43
C PHE A 57 -8.86 -8.46 5.19
N GLY A 58 -8.05 -7.52 4.70
CA GLY A 58 -7.11 -7.74 3.61
C GLY A 58 -5.70 -7.25 3.93
N VAL A 59 -4.72 -7.86 3.28
CA VAL A 59 -3.32 -7.42 3.27
C VAL A 59 -2.93 -7.01 1.86
N PHE A 60 -1.96 -6.11 1.72
CA PHE A 60 -1.50 -5.67 0.41
C PHE A 60 -0.02 -5.32 0.38
N ILE A 61 0.52 -5.36 -0.84
CA ILE A 61 1.82 -4.80 -1.21
C ILE A 61 1.64 -3.88 -2.43
N GLY A 62 2.26 -2.70 -2.37
CA GLY A 62 2.30 -1.71 -3.43
C GLY A 62 3.72 -1.51 -3.92
N VAL A 63 3.93 -1.46 -5.23
CA VAL A 63 5.21 -1.13 -5.85
C VAL A 63 4.99 -0.24 -7.06
N GLY A 64 5.78 0.83 -7.16
CA GLY A 64 5.58 1.83 -8.21
C GLY A 64 6.69 2.87 -8.27
N TYR A 65 6.49 3.84 -9.15
CA TYR A 65 7.35 5.00 -9.29
C TYR A 65 6.81 6.16 -8.46
N ALA A 66 7.55 6.57 -7.44
CA ALA A 66 7.20 7.64 -6.50
C ALA A 66 7.84 8.99 -6.85
N LEU A 67 8.13 9.23 -8.14
CA LEU A 67 8.82 10.40 -8.72
C LEU A 67 10.30 10.56 -8.30
N ALA A 68 10.62 10.33 -7.02
CA ALA A 68 11.98 10.35 -6.48
C ALA A 68 12.69 8.98 -6.59
N GLY A 69 11.99 7.91 -6.98
CA GLY A 69 12.55 6.56 -7.08
C GLY A 69 11.46 5.49 -7.07
N VAL A 70 11.87 4.25 -6.77
CA VAL A 70 10.94 3.12 -6.61
C VAL A 70 10.33 3.15 -5.21
N GLY A 71 9.02 3.34 -5.14
CA GLY A 71 8.23 3.30 -3.91
C GLY A 71 7.73 1.88 -3.63
N VAL A 72 7.83 1.46 -2.37
CA VAL A 72 7.30 0.17 -1.88
C VAL A 72 6.54 0.39 -0.58
N ASN A 73 5.31 -0.13 -0.51
CA ASN A 73 4.47 -0.09 0.69
C ASN A 73 3.84 -1.46 0.96
N GLY A 74 3.73 -1.82 2.22
CA GLY A 74 3.01 -3.01 2.67
C GLY A 74 2.06 -2.66 3.80
N GLY A 75 0.86 -3.23 3.80
CA GLY A 75 -0.13 -2.87 4.80
C GLY A 75 -1.34 -3.78 4.86
N ALA A 76 -2.30 -3.36 5.68
CA ALA A 76 -3.58 -4.01 5.88
C ALA A 76 -4.74 -3.05 5.57
N LYS A 77 -5.87 -3.62 5.18
CA LYS A 77 -7.13 -2.94 4.88
C LYS A 77 -8.26 -3.63 5.64
N LEU A 78 -9.07 -2.85 6.36
CA LEU A 78 -10.28 -3.31 7.03
C LEU A 78 -11.51 -2.71 6.33
N ARG A 79 -12.38 -3.55 5.78
CA ARG A 79 -13.59 -3.20 5.02
C ARG A 79 -14.83 -3.29 5.89
N PHE A 80 -15.75 -2.35 5.72
CA PHE A 80 -17.04 -2.33 6.41
C PHE A 80 -18.19 -2.58 5.43
N ALA A 81 -19.36 -2.92 5.98
CA ALA A 81 -20.59 -3.18 5.21
C ALA A 81 -20.48 -4.31 4.16
N VAL A 82 -19.57 -5.28 4.40
CA VAL A 82 -19.34 -6.46 3.53
C VAL A 82 -20.43 -7.54 3.65
N ASN A 83 -21.32 -7.44 4.64
CA ASN A 83 -22.39 -8.42 4.90
C ASN A 83 -23.57 -8.34 3.92
N ARG A 84 -23.59 -7.35 3.02
CA ARG A 84 -24.62 -7.25 1.98
C ARG A 84 -24.22 -8.10 0.78
N PRO A 85 -25.15 -8.81 0.13
CA PRO A 85 -24.86 -9.46 -1.15
C PRO A 85 -24.52 -8.39 -2.19
N SER A 86 -23.27 -8.36 -2.65
CA SER A 86 -22.74 -7.43 -3.67
C SER A 86 -22.85 -5.94 -3.30
N PRO A 87 -22.13 -5.45 -2.26
CA PRO A 87 -22.17 -4.04 -1.88
C PRO A 87 -21.59 -3.17 -3.00
N LYS A 88 -22.32 -2.14 -3.43
CA LYS A 88 -21.83 -1.19 -4.46
C LYS A 88 -20.70 -0.30 -3.95
N VAL A 89 -20.74 0.02 -2.66
CA VAL A 89 -19.76 0.88 -2.00
C VAL A 89 -19.36 0.18 -0.71
N THR A 90 -18.07 -0.01 -0.54
CA THR A 90 -17.46 -0.66 0.63
C THR A 90 -16.46 0.31 1.24
N PRO A 91 -16.83 1.03 2.31
CA PRO A 91 -15.88 1.85 3.06
C PRO A 91 -14.78 0.98 3.66
N TYR A 92 -13.59 1.54 3.83
CA TYR A 92 -12.47 0.85 4.47
C TYR A 92 -11.59 1.79 5.30
N LEU A 93 -10.88 1.21 6.27
CA LEU A 93 -9.67 1.77 6.86
C LEU A 93 -8.43 1.06 6.29
N LEU A 94 -7.30 1.73 6.26
CA LEU A 94 -6.01 1.11 5.96
C LEU A 94 -4.91 1.62 6.89
N ALA A 95 -3.90 0.78 7.09
CA ALA A 95 -2.67 1.10 7.77
C ALA A 95 -1.52 0.40 7.06
N MET A 96 -0.38 1.08 6.91
CA MET A 96 0.76 0.56 6.16
C MET A 96 2.08 1.13 6.63
N TYR A 97 3.14 0.44 6.27
CA TYR A 97 4.52 0.89 6.39
C TYR A 97 5.17 0.85 5.01
N GLY A 98 5.90 1.90 4.66
CA GLY A 98 6.50 2.02 3.33
C GLY A 98 6.94 3.45 3.06
N TYR A 99 7.11 3.80 1.79
CA TYR A 99 7.44 5.19 1.48
C TYR A 99 6.24 6.09 1.83
N ASN A 100 6.49 7.23 2.49
CA ASN A 100 5.47 8.14 2.99
C ASN A 100 5.75 9.63 2.67
N ALA A 101 6.92 9.90 2.08
CA ALA A 101 7.28 11.20 1.53
C ALA A 101 8.27 11.00 0.36
N ALA A 102 8.14 11.85 -0.65
CA ALA A 102 9.07 11.95 -1.77
C ALA A 102 9.45 13.41 -1.94
N ILE A 103 10.76 13.69 -1.93
CA ILE A 103 11.31 15.01 -2.25
C ILE A 103 11.99 14.89 -3.61
N VAL A 104 11.53 15.70 -4.56
CA VAL A 104 12.02 15.74 -5.94
C VAL A 104 12.57 17.13 -6.21
N VAL A 105 13.82 17.19 -6.68
CA VAL A 105 14.48 18.45 -7.02
C VAL A 105 14.66 18.54 -8.53
N THR A 106 14.01 19.52 -9.15
CA THR A 106 14.09 19.76 -10.59
C THR A 106 15.55 20.00 -11.01
N ASN A 107 15.97 19.39 -12.11
CA ASN A 107 17.33 19.48 -12.67
C ASN A 107 18.48 18.98 -11.77
N LYS A 108 18.20 18.35 -10.62
CA LYS A 108 19.21 17.73 -9.74
C LYS A 108 18.69 16.42 -9.14
N THR A 109 18.55 15.39 -9.98
CA THR A 109 18.03 14.07 -9.58
C THR A 109 18.84 13.38 -8.48
N SER A 110 20.12 13.73 -8.31
CA SER A 110 20.98 13.25 -7.22
C SER A 110 20.51 13.68 -5.84
N LEU A 111 19.65 14.70 -5.76
CA LEU A 111 19.04 15.20 -4.52
C LEU A 111 17.64 14.62 -4.28
N ASN A 112 17.13 13.79 -5.19
CA ASN A 112 15.85 13.11 -5.00
C ASN A 112 15.96 12.13 -3.84
N LYS A 113 14.93 12.10 -2.99
CA LYS A 113 14.93 11.22 -1.82
C LYS A 113 13.55 10.72 -1.46
N LEU A 114 13.49 9.43 -1.13
CA LEU A 114 12.32 8.78 -0.54
C LEU A 114 12.51 8.63 0.96
N PHE A 115 11.43 8.85 1.69
CA PHE A 115 11.36 8.63 3.13
C PHE A 115 10.34 7.56 3.44
N TYR A 116 10.64 6.78 4.47
CA TYR A 116 9.86 5.61 4.87
C TYR A 116 9.31 5.79 6.27
N GLY A 117 8.09 5.33 6.48
CA GLY A 117 7.43 5.39 7.77
C GLY A 117 6.02 4.85 7.73
N PHE A 118 5.33 5.02 8.86
CA PHE A 118 3.96 4.60 9.02
C PHE A 118 3.00 5.55 8.28
N SER A 119 1.90 5.02 7.76
CA SER A 119 0.79 5.78 7.17
C SER A 119 -0.53 5.08 7.49
N ALA A 120 -1.58 5.84 7.75
CA ALA A 120 -2.93 5.31 7.97
C ALA A 120 -3.96 6.14 7.22
N GLY A 121 -5.11 5.56 6.89
CA GLY A 121 -6.10 6.25 6.09
C GLY A 121 -7.45 5.57 6.05
N ALA A 122 -8.34 6.18 5.27
CA ALA A 122 -9.69 5.67 5.02
C ALA A 122 -10.05 5.85 3.55
N GLY A 123 -11.04 5.10 3.08
CA GLY A 123 -11.47 5.19 1.70
C GLY A 123 -12.72 4.39 1.38
N ILE A 124 -13.02 4.29 0.09
CA ILE A 124 -14.16 3.56 -0.44
C ILE A 124 -13.73 2.71 -1.65
N ASP A 125 -14.21 1.47 -1.67
CA ASP A 125 -14.19 0.61 -2.86
C ASP A 125 -15.56 0.71 -3.56
N ILE A 126 -15.60 1.04 -4.84
CA ILE A 126 -16.82 1.24 -5.64
C ILE A 126 -16.91 0.13 -6.70
N ARG A 127 -17.93 -0.73 -6.57
CA ARG A 127 -18.20 -1.87 -7.44
C ARG A 127 -19.29 -1.54 -8.47
N PRO A 128 -19.01 -1.63 -9.78
CA PRO A 128 -20.04 -1.52 -10.81
C PRO A 128 -21.13 -2.59 -10.70
N ARG A 129 -22.33 -2.30 -11.20
CA ARG A 129 -23.56 -3.09 -10.98
C ARG A 129 -23.61 -4.48 -11.66
N LYS A 130 -22.89 -4.70 -12.76
CA LYS A 130 -22.96 -5.95 -13.55
C LYS A 130 -21.58 -6.56 -13.68
N HIS A 131 -21.39 -7.73 -13.04
CA HIS A 131 -20.21 -8.61 -13.07
C HIS A 131 -18.88 -7.92 -13.40
N PRO A 132 -18.48 -6.87 -12.68
CA PRO A 132 -17.25 -6.21 -13.03
C PRO A 132 -16.09 -7.14 -12.67
N ALA A 133 -15.12 -7.24 -13.59
CA ALA A 133 -13.84 -7.89 -13.33
C ALA A 133 -13.06 -7.19 -12.21
N GLY A 134 -13.54 -6.05 -11.69
CA GLY A 134 -12.84 -5.25 -10.70
C GLY A 134 -13.69 -4.17 -10.02
N TYR A 135 -13.03 -3.25 -9.34
CA TYR A 135 -13.63 -2.13 -8.63
C TYR A 135 -12.66 -0.95 -8.55
N TRP A 136 -13.22 0.26 -8.44
CA TRP A 136 -12.43 1.45 -8.15
C TRP A 136 -12.15 1.53 -6.65
N SER A 137 -10.94 1.90 -6.26
CA SER A 137 -10.52 2.12 -4.88
C SER A 137 -10.04 3.56 -4.75
N LEU A 138 -10.66 4.32 -3.85
CA LEU A 138 -10.35 5.73 -3.60
C LEU A 138 -10.03 5.90 -2.11
N GLY A 139 -8.94 6.60 -1.78
CA GLY A 139 -8.49 6.76 -0.40
C GLY A 139 -7.88 8.11 -0.08
N VAL A 140 -7.98 8.48 1.19
CA VAL A 140 -7.25 9.59 1.81
C VAL A 140 -6.36 8.99 2.90
N ILE A 141 -5.08 9.34 2.86
CA ILE A 141 -4.03 8.70 3.65
C ILE A 141 -3.23 9.78 4.37
N VAL A 142 -3.04 9.63 5.67
CA VAL A 142 -2.21 10.48 6.52
C VAL A 142 -0.86 9.80 6.72
N PRO A 143 0.22 10.31 6.11
CA PRO A 143 1.58 9.84 6.38
C PRO A 143 2.14 10.43 7.68
N PHE A 144 2.66 9.58 8.55
CA PHE A 144 3.33 9.99 9.78
C PHE A 144 4.82 10.17 9.50
N ARG A 145 5.19 11.39 9.12
CA ARG A 145 6.55 11.73 8.69
C ARG A 145 7.45 12.00 9.90
N SER A 146 8.67 11.49 9.86
CA SER A 146 9.69 11.77 10.88
C SER A 146 10.33 13.14 10.63
N SER A 147 10.91 13.74 11.67
CA SER A 147 11.72 14.97 11.59
C SER A 147 12.87 14.92 10.59
N LYS A 148 13.30 13.71 10.15
CA LYS A 148 14.30 13.55 9.07
C LYS A 148 13.84 14.16 7.74
N VAL A 149 12.54 14.22 7.50
CA VAL A 149 11.98 14.83 6.29
C VAL A 149 12.21 16.33 6.32
N ASP A 150 11.84 16.97 7.44
CA ASP A 150 12.00 18.41 7.64
C ASP A 150 13.47 18.81 7.65
N ALA A 151 14.32 18.03 8.34
CA ALA A 151 15.77 18.26 8.35
C ALA A 151 16.39 18.19 6.95
N TYR A 152 15.91 17.31 6.07
CA TYR A 152 16.38 17.24 4.69
C TYR A 152 15.82 18.37 3.83
N PHE A 153 14.59 18.80 4.09
CA PHE A 153 13.99 19.97 3.45
C PHE A 153 14.79 21.24 3.77
N ASP A 154 15.17 21.43 5.04
CA ASP A 154 16.03 22.52 5.49
C ASP A 154 17.43 22.44 4.89
N ASP A 155 18.04 21.25 4.86
CA ASP A 155 19.35 21.04 4.22
C ASP A 155 19.33 21.45 2.73
N LEU A 156 18.27 21.06 2.00
CA LEU A 156 18.11 21.46 0.61
C LEU A 156 17.99 22.98 0.44
N LYS A 157 17.27 23.64 1.36
CA LYS A 157 17.08 25.10 1.33
C LYS A 157 18.36 25.87 1.67
N TYR A 158 19.00 25.53 2.79
CA TYR A 158 20.11 26.31 3.34
C TYR A 158 21.48 25.92 2.78
N ASN A 159 21.68 24.65 2.39
CA ASN A 159 22.98 24.17 1.92
C ASN A 159 23.03 23.92 0.40
N HIS A 160 21.88 23.69 -0.25
CA HIS A 160 21.81 23.40 -1.69
C HIS A 160 21.12 24.48 -2.53
N GLY A 161 20.63 25.56 -1.90
CA GLY A 161 19.97 26.68 -2.58
C GLY A 161 18.69 26.27 -3.32
N VAL A 162 18.01 25.21 -2.86
CA VAL A 162 16.76 24.75 -3.44
C VAL A 162 15.61 25.60 -2.90
N GLU A 163 14.87 26.21 -3.82
CA GLU A 163 13.63 26.92 -3.49
C GLU A 163 12.42 25.99 -3.71
N PHE A 164 11.59 25.87 -2.69
CA PHE A 164 10.38 25.06 -2.76
C PHE A 164 9.18 25.95 -3.05
N GLN A 165 8.42 25.59 -4.09
CA GLN A 165 7.16 26.27 -4.45
C GLN A 165 6.00 25.83 -3.56
N ASN A 166 6.11 24.68 -2.88
CA ASN A 166 5.05 24.06 -2.11
C ASN A 166 5.61 23.43 -0.83
N GLU A 167 4.77 23.41 0.21
CA GLU A 167 5.01 22.63 1.41
C GLU A 167 4.54 21.18 1.27
N LEU A 168 4.97 20.32 2.18
CA LEU A 168 4.53 18.93 2.21
C LEU A 168 3.06 18.83 2.64
N PHE A 169 2.19 18.45 1.72
CA PHE A 169 0.77 18.28 2.01
C PHE A 169 0.56 17.23 3.12
N PRO A 170 -0.29 17.49 4.14
CA PRO A 170 -0.42 16.63 5.32
C PRO A 170 -1.13 15.31 5.02
N VAL A 171 -1.79 15.21 3.86
CA VAL A 171 -2.47 14.00 3.41
C VAL A 171 -2.01 13.62 2.00
N ALA A 172 -2.23 12.37 1.63
CA ALA A 172 -2.03 11.83 0.31
C ALA A 172 -3.35 11.24 -0.19
N PHE A 173 -3.58 11.31 -1.50
CA PHE A 173 -4.72 10.68 -2.14
C PHE A 173 -4.30 9.39 -2.82
N SER A 174 -5.23 8.45 -2.87
CA SER A 174 -5.09 7.21 -3.61
C SER A 174 -6.27 7.02 -4.54
N VAL A 175 -5.98 6.61 -5.77
CA VAL A 175 -6.96 6.22 -6.78
C VAL A 175 -6.40 5.07 -7.59
N GLY A 176 -7.17 4.00 -7.71
CA GLY A 176 -6.78 2.89 -8.58
C GLY A 176 -7.94 1.99 -8.94
N TYR A 177 -7.75 1.22 -10.00
CA TYR A 177 -8.68 0.17 -10.40
C TYR A 177 -8.10 -1.19 -10.02
N LYS A 178 -8.87 -1.98 -9.28
CA LYS A 178 -8.49 -3.31 -8.80
C LYS A 178 -9.24 -4.41 -9.53
N PHE A 179 -8.52 -5.22 -10.27
CA PHE A 179 -9.00 -6.44 -10.92
C PHE A 179 -9.06 -7.59 -9.91
N LYS A 180 -10.21 -8.24 -9.78
CA LYS A 180 -10.40 -9.44 -8.95
C LYS A 180 -9.68 -10.62 -9.62
N ILE A 181 -8.90 -11.35 -8.84
CA ILE A 181 -8.27 -12.60 -9.26
C ILE A 181 -9.12 -13.74 -8.69
N LYS A 182 -9.49 -14.69 -9.56
CA LYS A 182 -10.19 -15.92 -9.17
C LYS A 182 -9.20 -17.04 -8.95
#